data_AF-A0A7J5E9I5-F1
#
_entry.id   AF-A0A7J5E9I5-F1
#
_cell.length_a   1.000
_cell.length_b   1.000
_cell.length_c   1.000
_cell.angle_alpha   90.00
_cell.angle_beta   90.00
_cell.angle_gamma   90.00
#
_symmetry.space_group_name_H-M   'P 1'
#
loop_
_entity.id
_entity.type
_entity.pdbx_description
1 polymer ?
#
loop_
_entity_poly.entity_id
_entity_poly.type
_entity_poly.pdbx_seq_one_letter_code
_entity_poly.pdbx_strand_id
1 'polypeptide(L)'
;MNKSDSSDNKLFSKFLTFIETVGNKLPHPATLFGLFAVLVIIVSWITSFFDLHVQHPRTNEIISPVNLLSVEGLHLIITEMVHNFTSFAPLGTVLVAMLGIGIAESSGLIATVLRLMVTSAPKKLITFVIVFSGILSNTAAEVGYVLLIP
;
A
#
# COMPACT_ATOMS: atom_id res chain seq x y z
N MET A 1 -8.33 13.27 -47.40
CA MET A 1 -9.51 13.50 -46.54
C MET A 1 -10.05 12.14 -46.14
N ASN A 2 -9.63 11.61 -44.98
CA ASN A 2 -10.16 10.34 -44.47
C ASN A 2 -10.52 10.53 -42.99
N LYS A 3 -11.78 10.94 -42.78
CA LYS A 3 -12.48 10.91 -41.49
C LYS A 3 -13.38 9.68 -41.54
N SER A 4 -12.88 8.54 -41.10
CA SER A 4 -13.72 7.47 -40.55
C SER A 4 -13.00 6.93 -39.32
N ASP A 5 -13.76 6.57 -38.30
CA ASP A 5 -13.35 5.98 -37.01
C ASP A 5 -13.18 6.97 -35.85
N SER A 6 -14.28 7.58 -35.37
CA SER A 6 -14.27 8.28 -34.07
C SER A 6 -15.64 8.41 -33.37
N SER A 7 -16.50 7.40 -33.44
CA SER A 7 -17.71 7.32 -32.57
C SER A 7 -17.52 6.36 -31.39
N ASP A 8 -17.00 5.15 -31.60
CA ASP A 8 -16.86 4.13 -30.55
C ASP A 8 -15.78 4.45 -29.52
N ASN A 9 -14.77 5.23 -29.92
CA ASN A 9 -13.67 5.66 -29.05
C ASN A 9 -14.00 6.85 -28.16
N LYS A 10 -15.14 7.54 -28.33
CA LYS A 10 -15.44 8.77 -27.57
C LYS A 10 -15.91 8.49 -26.14
N LEU A 11 -16.62 7.38 -25.94
CA LEU A 11 -17.02 6.93 -24.59
C LEU A 11 -15.82 6.31 -23.86
N PHE A 12 -15.02 5.50 -24.57
CA PHE A 12 -13.81 4.90 -24.01
C PHE A 12 -12.75 5.95 -23.67
N SER A 13 -12.52 6.94 -24.54
CA SER A 13 -11.59 8.04 -24.25
C SER A 13 -12.06 8.87 -23.06
N LYS A 14 -13.36 9.19 -22.97
CA LYS A 14 -13.92 9.90 -21.80
C LYS A 14 -13.77 9.10 -20.51
N PHE A 15 -13.96 7.78 -20.57
CA PHE A 15 -13.76 6.90 -19.43
C PHE A 15 -12.28 6.88 -18.98
N LEU A 16 -11.34 6.77 -19.92
CA LEU A 16 -9.91 6.86 -19.62
C LEU A 16 -9.52 8.24 -19.05
N THR A 17 -10.01 9.33 -19.63
CA THR A 17 -9.79 10.69 -19.11
C THR A 17 -10.37 10.85 -17.71
N PHE A 18 -11.52 10.21 -17.41
CA PHE A 18 -12.08 10.21 -16.07
C PHE A 18 -11.16 9.47 -15.07
N ILE A 19 -10.68 8.26 -15.41
CA ILE A 19 -9.74 7.50 -14.56
C ILE A 19 -8.45 8.29 -14.33
N GLU A 20 -7.88 8.86 -15.39
CA GLU A 20 -6.67 9.68 -15.31
C GLU A 20 -6.87 10.89 -14.38
N THR A 21 -7.99 11.58 -14.54
CA THR A 21 -8.32 12.76 -13.71
C THR A 21 -8.54 12.37 -12.25
N VAL A 22 -9.17 11.22 -11.97
CA VAL A 22 -9.38 10.73 -10.60
C VAL A 22 -8.05 10.25 -9.99
N GLY A 23 -7.24 9.53 -10.76
CA GLY A 23 -5.93 9.04 -10.32
C GLY A 23 -4.98 10.18 -9.97
N ASN A 24 -4.90 11.22 -10.80
CA ASN A 24 -4.07 12.40 -10.55
C ASN A 24 -4.56 13.28 -9.40
N LYS A 25 -5.81 13.14 -8.97
CA LYS A 25 -6.37 13.89 -7.84
C LYS A 25 -6.02 13.29 -6.48
N LEU A 26 -5.64 12.02 -6.43
CA LEU A 26 -5.27 11.37 -5.17
C LEU A 26 -3.89 11.87 -4.73
N PRO A 27 -3.81 12.58 -3.58
CA PRO A 27 -2.53 13.05 -3.09
C PRO A 27 -1.72 11.85 -2.56
N HIS A 28 -0.39 12.02 -2.47
CA HIS A 28 0.52 10.94 -2.05
C HIS A 28 0.03 10.25 -0.77
N PRO A 29 0.07 8.90 -0.65
CA PRO A 29 -0.51 8.18 0.49
C PRO A 29 -0.10 8.73 1.87
N ALA A 30 1.17 9.13 2.04
CA ALA A 30 1.64 9.74 3.29
C ALA A 30 0.88 11.04 3.64
N THR A 31 0.55 11.87 2.64
CA THR A 31 -0.23 13.11 2.85
C THR A 31 -1.69 12.81 3.18
N LEU A 32 -2.27 11.74 2.63
CA LEU A 32 -3.61 11.27 3.00
C LEU A 32 -3.66 10.85 4.48
N PHE A 33 -2.70 10.05 4.93
CA PHE A 33 -2.62 9.66 6.34
C PHE A 33 -2.38 10.85 7.27
N GLY A 34 -1.52 11.79 6.87
CA GLY A 34 -1.32 13.04 7.61
C GLY A 34 -2.61 13.86 7.73
N LEU A 35 -3.36 13.99 6.64
CA LEU A 35 -4.65 14.68 6.63
C LEU A 35 -5.67 13.97 7.52
N PHE A 36 -5.74 12.64 7.46
CA PHE A 36 -6.63 11.86 8.33
C PHE A 36 -6.26 11.97 9.80
N ALA A 37 -4.97 11.99 10.15
CA ALA A 37 -4.53 12.21 11.53
C ALA A 37 -5.01 13.56 12.07
N VAL A 38 -4.83 14.64 11.29
CA VAL A 38 -5.33 15.98 11.65
C VAL A 38 -6.86 16.00 11.73
N LEU A 39 -7.54 15.35 10.79
CA LEU A 39 -9.00 15.24 10.78
C LEU A 39 -9.50 14.52 12.04
N VAL A 40 -8.87 13.42 12.46
CA VAL A 40 -9.24 12.69 13.68
C VAL A 40 -9.09 13.58 14.91
N ILE A 41 -8.03 14.40 14.99
CA ILE A 41 -7.87 15.37 16.09
C ILE A 41 -9.06 16.34 16.13
N ILE A 42 -9.42 16.93 14.98
CA ILE A 42 -10.53 17.89 14.87
C ILE A 42 -11.88 17.23 15.20
N VAL A 43 -12.14 16.04 14.64
CA VAL A 43 -13.39 15.31 14.87
C VAL A 43 -13.50 14.91 16.35
N SER A 44 -12.41 14.43 16.96
CA SER A 44 -12.40 14.07 18.38
C SER A 44 -12.81 15.25 19.27
N TRP A 45 -12.30 16.44 18.96
CA TRP A 45 -12.68 17.68 19.66
C TRP A 45 -14.16 18.02 19.49
N ILE A 46 -14.66 18.01 18.25
CA ILE A 46 -16.09 18.29 17.96
C ILE A 46 -16.99 17.29 18.69
N THR A 47 -16.70 15.98 18.59
CA THR A 47 -17.52 14.95 19.24
C THR A 47 -17.51 15.06 20.77
N SER A 48 -16.38 15.47 21.35
CA SER A 48 -16.27 15.71 22.80
C SER A 48 -17.02 16.96 23.24
N PHE A 49 -17.09 17.99 22.39
CA PHE A 49 -17.81 19.23 22.68
C PHE A 49 -19.33 19.01 22.74
N PHE A 50 -19.87 18.11 21.90
CA PHE A 50 -21.29 17.75 21.90
C PHE A 50 -21.66 16.62 22.86
N ASP A 51 -20.69 16.12 23.66
CA ASP A 51 -20.88 15.06 24.65
C ASP A 51 -21.58 13.81 24.07
N LEU A 52 -21.13 13.37 22.89
CA LEU A 52 -21.74 12.27 22.16
C LEU A 52 -21.38 10.92 22.78
N HIS A 53 -22.30 10.33 23.53
CA HIS A 53 -22.13 8.99 24.12
C HIS A 53 -22.84 7.91 23.32
N VAL A 54 -22.20 6.74 23.18
CA VAL A 54 -22.79 5.57 22.51
C VAL A 54 -22.65 4.34 23.39
N GLN A 55 -23.72 3.56 23.52
CA GLN A 55 -23.68 2.30 24.25
C GLN A 55 -22.97 1.22 23.42
N HIS A 56 -22.01 0.54 24.04
CA HIS A 56 -21.30 -0.57 23.42
C HIS A 56 -22.27 -1.76 23.20
N PRO A 57 -22.46 -2.26 21.97
CA PRO A 57 -23.49 -3.28 21.66
C PRO A 57 -23.23 -4.65 22.31
N ARG A 58 -21.97 -4.94 22.66
CA ARG A 58 -21.56 -6.17 23.37
C ARG A 58 -21.52 -6.05 24.90
N THR A 59 -20.93 -5.00 25.47
CA THR A 59 -20.69 -4.87 26.91
C THR A 59 -21.74 -4.02 27.63
N ASN A 60 -22.61 -3.32 26.89
CA ASN A 60 -23.57 -2.34 27.41
C ASN A 60 -22.95 -1.14 28.14
N GLU A 61 -21.63 -0.99 28.11
CA GLU A 61 -20.92 0.14 28.69
C GLU A 61 -21.07 1.39 27.83
N ILE A 62 -21.03 2.56 28.46
CA ILE A 62 -21.10 3.85 27.77
C ILE A 62 -19.71 4.19 27.25
N ILE A 63 -19.58 4.38 25.94
CA ILE A 63 -18.36 4.83 25.29
C ILE A 63 -18.43 6.35 25.14
N SER A 64 -17.44 7.03 25.71
CA SER A 64 -17.28 8.48 25.61
C SER A 64 -16.14 8.84 24.65
N PRO A 65 -16.27 9.95 23.90
CA PRO A 65 -15.24 10.41 22.98
C PRO A 65 -14.03 10.95 23.74
N VAL A 66 -12.83 10.60 23.29
CA VAL A 66 -11.56 11.10 23.85
C VAL A 66 -11.13 12.34 23.08
N ASN A 67 -11.06 13.49 23.74
CA ASN A 67 -10.61 14.73 23.12
C ASN A 67 -9.08 14.77 22.97
N LEU A 68 -8.59 14.63 21.74
CA LEU A 68 -7.15 14.64 21.47
C LEU A 68 -6.51 16.04 21.52
N LEU A 69 -7.30 17.10 21.51
CA LEU A 69 -6.84 18.50 21.66
C LEU A 69 -6.70 18.93 23.12
N SER A 70 -7.14 18.11 24.09
CA SER A 70 -6.94 18.40 25.52
C SER A 70 -5.48 18.21 25.94
N VAL A 71 -5.12 18.66 27.14
CA VAL A 71 -3.77 18.46 27.70
C VAL A 71 -3.44 16.97 27.81
N GLU A 72 -4.41 16.17 28.25
CA GLU A 72 -4.30 14.71 28.36
C GLU A 72 -4.20 14.05 26.98
N GLY A 73 -5.01 14.52 26.02
CA GLY A 73 -4.97 14.02 24.64
C GLY A 73 -3.65 14.31 23.93
N LEU A 74 -3.09 15.50 24.12
CA LEU A 74 -1.79 15.86 23.57
C LEU A 74 -0.66 15.06 24.25
N HIS A 75 -0.75 14.85 25.56
CA HIS A 75 0.18 13.99 26.29
C HIS A 75 0.14 12.58 25.74
N LEU A 76 -1.05 12.00 25.54
CA LEU A 76 -1.25 10.69 24.92
C LEU A 76 -0.59 10.60 23.53
N ILE A 77 -0.79 11.61 22.68
CA ILE A 77 -0.17 11.64 21.34
C ILE A 77 1.36 11.58 21.47
N ILE A 78 1.95 12.42 22.32
CA ILE A 78 3.41 12.55 22.42
C ILE A 78 4.03 11.29 23.06
N THR A 79 3.42 10.73 24.10
CA THR A 79 3.96 9.57 24.81
C THR A 79 3.81 8.28 24.02
N GLU A 80 2.67 8.10 23.35
CA GLU A 80 2.38 6.85 22.62
C GLU A 80 2.84 6.86 21.16
N MET A 81 3.28 8.01 20.60
CA MET A 81 3.67 8.11 19.18
C MET A 81 4.67 7.03 18.75
N VAL A 82 5.75 6.88 19.51
CA VAL A 82 6.82 5.91 19.21
C VAL A 82 6.34 4.48 19.43
N HIS A 83 5.58 4.24 20.49
CA HIS A 83 5.02 2.93 20.79
C HIS A 83 4.06 2.49 19.68
N ASN A 84 3.13 3.35 19.25
CA ASN A 84 2.19 3.08 18.16
C ASN A 84 2.90 2.81 16.84
N PHE A 85 3.96 3.56 16.51
CA PHE A 85 4.74 3.33 15.30
C PHE A 85 5.49 1.99 15.34
N THR A 86 6.18 1.70 16.45
CA THR A 86 7.03 0.49 16.58
C THR A 86 6.24 -0.79 16.82
N SER A 87 5.09 -0.72 17.48
CA SER A 87 4.18 -1.85 17.73
C SER A 87 3.25 -2.17 16.55
N PHE A 88 3.31 -1.36 15.47
CA PHE A 88 2.54 -1.63 14.27
C PHE A 88 2.99 -2.96 13.66
N ALA A 89 2.17 -4.00 13.80
CA ALA A 89 2.51 -5.39 13.47
C ALA A 89 3.13 -5.59 12.07
N PRO A 90 2.69 -4.88 11.01
CA PRO A 90 3.32 -4.99 9.69
C PRO A 90 4.73 -4.40 9.60
N LEU A 91 5.09 -3.41 10.42
CA LEU A 91 6.38 -2.70 10.31
C LEU A 91 7.55 -3.64 10.64
N GLY A 92 7.48 -4.30 11.79
CA GLY A 92 8.56 -5.18 12.25
C GLY A 92 8.77 -6.39 11.33
N THR A 93 7.67 -7.01 10.88
CA THR A 93 7.73 -8.19 10.01
C THR A 93 8.33 -7.87 8.64
N VAL A 94 7.95 -6.72 8.05
CA VAL A 94 8.49 -6.28 6.76
C VAL A 94 9.97 -5.92 6.86
N LEU A 95 10.40 -5.18 7.89
CA LEU A 95 11.81 -4.79 8.04
C LEU A 95 12.74 -6.01 8.17
N VAL A 96 12.32 -7.00 8.96
CA VAL A 96 13.08 -8.26 9.12
C VAL A 96 13.11 -9.05 7.81
N ALA A 97 11.98 -9.14 7.10
CA ALA A 97 11.93 -9.80 5.80
C ALA A 97 12.81 -9.12 4.74
N MET A 98 12.79 -7.78 4.68
CA MET A 98 13.61 -7.00 3.76
C MET A 98 15.10 -7.17 4.02
N LEU A 99 15.52 -7.37 5.28
CA LEU A 99 16.92 -7.66 5.59
C LEU A 99 17.37 -9.01 4.99
N GLY A 100 16.54 -10.05 5.08
CA GLY A 100 16.80 -11.34 4.45
C GLY A 100 16.84 -11.26 2.93
N ILE A 101 15.87 -10.56 2.33
CA ILE A 101 15.79 -10.35 0.88
C ILE A 101 16.99 -9.55 0.38
N GLY A 102 17.37 -8.48 1.08
CA GLY A 102 18.53 -7.65 0.73
C GLY A 102 19.84 -8.43 0.66
N ILE A 103 20.05 -9.40 1.56
CA ILE A 103 21.22 -10.30 1.52
C ILE A 103 21.14 -11.26 0.32
N ALA A 104 19.98 -11.88 0.09
CA ALA A 104 19.76 -12.80 -1.03
C ALA A 104 19.92 -12.10 -2.39
N GLU A 105 19.52 -10.84 -2.48
CA GLU A 105 19.65 -10.02 -3.67
C GLU A 105 21.10 -9.52 -3.87
N SER A 106 21.72 -8.96 -2.84
CA SER A 106 23.09 -8.41 -2.91
C SER A 106 24.14 -9.48 -3.24
N SER A 107 23.90 -10.74 -2.85
CA SER A 107 24.76 -11.89 -3.19
C SER A 107 24.53 -12.42 -4.61
N GLY A 108 23.50 -11.94 -5.32
CA GLY A 108 23.12 -12.42 -6.65
C GLY A 108 22.41 -13.77 -6.65
N LEU A 109 22.02 -14.31 -5.48
CA LEU A 109 21.34 -15.60 -5.38
C LEU A 109 20.04 -15.61 -6.16
N ILE A 110 19.21 -14.58 -5.97
CA ILE A 110 17.90 -14.49 -6.62
C ILE A 110 18.04 -14.41 -8.15
N ALA A 111 18.95 -13.56 -8.64
CA ALA A 111 19.25 -13.43 -10.07
C ALA A 111 19.74 -14.76 -10.68
N THR A 112 20.60 -15.48 -9.97
CA THR A 112 21.17 -16.75 -10.43
C THR A 112 20.11 -17.85 -10.49
N VAL A 113 19.24 -17.95 -9.48
CA VAL A 113 18.15 -18.94 -9.44
C VAL A 113 17.15 -18.70 -10.57
N LEU A 114 16.75 -17.45 -10.80
CA LEU A 114 15.84 -17.10 -11.90
C LEU A 114 16.46 -17.42 -13.26
N ARG A 115 17.73 -17.05 -13.48
CA ARG A 115 18.44 -17.35 -14.72
C ARG A 115 18.54 -18.85 -14.96
N LEU A 116 18.96 -19.61 -13.93
CA LEU A 116 19.11 -21.06 -14.01
C LEU A 116 17.78 -21.75 -14.32
N MET A 117 16.68 -21.28 -13.73
CA MET A 117 15.34 -21.80 -13.98
C MET A 117 14.94 -21.67 -15.45
N VAL A 118 15.20 -20.52 -16.07
CA VAL A 118 14.89 -20.29 -17.50
C VAL A 118 15.84 -21.05 -18.41
N THR A 119 17.16 -21.03 -18.16
CA THR A 119 18.14 -21.69 -19.04
C THR A 119 18.06 -23.21 -18.99
N SER A 120 17.60 -23.78 -17.87
CA SER A 120 17.45 -25.23 -17.70
C SER A 120 16.08 -25.75 -18.16
N ALA A 121 15.21 -24.88 -18.65
CA ALA A 121 13.86 -25.24 -19.07
C ALA A 121 13.85 -26.07 -20.37
N PRO A 122 13.12 -27.20 -20.44
CA PRO A 122 12.97 -27.94 -21.69
C PRO A 122 12.14 -27.15 -22.71
N LYS A 123 12.45 -27.28 -24.01
CA LYS A 123 11.82 -26.51 -25.10
C LYS A 123 10.28 -26.51 -25.09
N LYS A 124 9.66 -27.60 -24.62
CA LYS A 124 8.19 -27.75 -24.54
C LYS A 124 7.54 -26.96 -23.38
N LEU A 125 8.29 -26.61 -22.33
CA LEU A 125 7.78 -25.91 -21.14
C LEU A 125 8.28 -24.47 -21.02
N ILE A 126 9.05 -23.97 -21.99
CA ILE A 126 9.72 -22.68 -21.87
C ILE A 126 8.75 -21.52 -21.61
N THR A 127 7.58 -21.51 -22.28
CA THR A 127 6.53 -20.50 -22.06
C THR A 127 5.98 -20.56 -20.63
N PHE A 128 5.73 -21.76 -20.11
CA PHE A 128 5.26 -21.94 -18.74
C PHE A 128 6.30 -21.49 -17.73
N VAL A 129 7.56 -21.89 -17.92
CA VAL A 129 8.66 -21.54 -17.02
C VAL A 129 8.89 -20.03 -17.01
N ILE A 130 8.85 -19.34 -18.16
CA ILE A 130 9.00 -17.88 -18.22
C ILE A 130 7.91 -17.17 -17.40
N VAL A 131 6.63 -17.55 -17.58
CA VAL A 131 5.52 -16.95 -16.81
C VAL A 131 5.68 -17.25 -15.32
N PHE A 132 6.04 -18.49 -14.97
CA PHE A 132 6.24 -18.91 -13.58
C PHE A 132 7.41 -18.17 -12.91
N SER A 133 8.54 -18.05 -13.60
CA SER A 133 9.68 -17.24 -13.14
C SER A 133 9.28 -15.77 -12.98
N GLY A 134 8.43 -15.23 -13.87
CA GLY A 134 7.87 -13.89 -13.77
C GLY A 134 7.06 -13.68 -12.48
N ILE A 135 6.19 -14.61 -12.12
CA ILE A 135 5.42 -14.55 -10.88
C ILE A 135 6.33 -14.63 -9.65
N LEU A 136 7.29 -15.57 -9.64
CA LEU A 136 8.25 -15.71 -8.53
C LEU A 136 9.08 -14.44 -8.32
N SER A 137 9.37 -13.72 -9.40
CA SER A 137 10.18 -12.51 -9.37
C SER A 137 9.55 -11.31 -8.62
N ASN A 138 8.24 -11.34 -8.35
CA ASN A 138 7.61 -10.37 -7.44
C ASN A 138 8.22 -10.41 -6.02
N THR A 139 8.79 -11.55 -5.62
CA THR A 139 9.52 -11.71 -4.34
C THR A 139 10.84 -10.94 -4.34
N ALA A 140 11.39 -10.66 -5.53
CA ALA A 140 12.70 -10.09 -5.75
C ALA A 140 12.67 -8.58 -6.04
N ALA A 141 11.50 -7.94 -5.92
CA ALA A 141 11.18 -6.53 -6.14
C ALA A 141 11.61 -5.92 -7.50
N GLU A 142 12.88 -6.03 -7.90
CA GLU A 142 13.49 -5.39 -9.06
C GLU A 142 14.14 -6.38 -10.05
N VAL A 143 14.67 -7.51 -9.56
CA VAL A 143 15.47 -8.46 -10.38
C VAL A 143 14.67 -9.12 -11.50
N GLY A 144 13.38 -9.34 -11.29
CA GLY A 144 12.48 -9.96 -12.27
C GLY A 144 12.32 -9.16 -13.55
N TYR A 145 12.12 -7.86 -13.41
CA TYR A 145 11.85 -6.96 -14.52
C TYR A 145 13.09 -6.81 -15.41
N VAL A 146 14.28 -6.72 -14.79
CA VAL A 146 15.56 -6.52 -15.51
C VAL A 146 16.04 -7.79 -16.22
N LEU A 147 15.74 -8.98 -15.68
CA LEU A 147 16.29 -10.24 -16.21
C LEU A 147 15.32 -11.05 -17.08
N LEU A 148 14.01 -10.94 -16.90
CA LEU A 148 13.03 -11.82 -17.57
C LEU A 148 12.34 -11.20 -18.79
N ILE A 149 12.33 -9.87 -18.88
CA ILE A 149 11.70 -9.15 -19.99
C ILE A 149 12.59 -9.01 -21.24
N PRO A 150 13.94 -8.95 -21.19
CA PRO A 150 14.74 -8.82 -22.40
C PRO A 150 14.79 -10.10 -23.25
#